data_AF-A0A7V6YUF7-F1
#
_entry.id   AF-A0A7V6YUF7-F1
#
_cell.length_a   1.000
_cell.length_b   1.000
_cell.length_c   1.000
_cell.angle_alpha   90.00
_cell.angle_beta   90.00
_cell.angle_gamma   90.00
#
_symmetry.space_group_name_H-M   'P 1'
#
loop_
_entity.id
_entity.type
_entity.pdbx_description
1 polymer ?
#
loop_
_entity_poly.entity_id
_entity_poly.type
_entity_poly.pdbx_seq_one_letter_code
_entity_poly.pdbx_strand_id
1 'polypeptide(L)'
;MNNLQDAIDYFKNEAGYSRLFEKFAAKMESIGHIGGSIIISNLTDNEKRVLRNWFGRDYSKKTSATVSLGRFEKKLEETKFQGVDFHKVVEVVVGREIFYKKDVKQLEEAKNDFFRQLVNQYPSQNTN
;
A
#
# COMPACT_ATOMS: atom_id res chain seq x y z
N MET A 1 2.21 -4.46 19.46
CA MET A 1 1.83 -3.25 18.71
C MET A 1 1.86 -3.62 17.25
N ASN A 2 0.73 -3.53 16.54
CA ASN A 2 0.67 -3.83 15.11
C ASN A 2 0.95 -2.55 14.32
N ASN A 3 2.23 -2.29 14.03
CA ASN A 3 2.66 -1.11 13.28
C ASN A 3 1.92 -0.96 11.93
N LEU A 4 1.47 -2.08 11.33
CA LEU A 4 0.67 -2.10 10.11
C LEU A 4 -0.71 -1.47 10.31
N GLN A 5 -1.43 -1.83 11.38
CA GLN A 5 -2.76 -1.28 11.65
C GLN A 5 -2.65 0.21 11.97
N ASP A 6 -1.65 0.60 12.78
CA ASP A 6 -1.40 2.00 13.11
C ASP A 6 -1.08 2.84 11.86
N ALA A 7 -0.36 2.27 10.88
CA ALA A 7 -0.09 2.92 9.60
C ALA A 7 -1.37 3.10 8.79
N ILE A 8 -2.18 2.04 8.68
CA ILE A 8 -3.46 2.07 7.97
C ILE A 8 -4.38 3.14 8.56
N ASP A 9 -4.53 3.16 9.89
CA ASP A 9 -5.40 4.12 10.57
C ASP A 9 -4.88 5.55 10.42
N TYR A 10 -3.56 5.75 10.47
CA TYR A 10 -2.95 7.06 10.20
C TYR A 10 -3.26 7.57 8.79
N PHE A 11 -3.09 6.73 7.76
CA PHE A 11 -3.32 7.13 6.37
C PHE A 11 -4.81 7.26 6.04
N LYS A 12 -5.69 6.44 6.63
CA LYS A 12 -7.14 6.53 6.42
C LYS A 12 -7.76 7.77 7.07
N ASN A 13 -7.25 8.21 8.20
CA ASN A 13 -7.76 9.40 8.89
C ASN A 13 -7.42 10.72 8.17
N GLU A 14 -6.41 10.73 7.31
CA GLU A 14 -5.96 11.91 6.58
C GLU A 14 -6.40 11.86 5.10
N ALA A 15 -7.49 12.55 4.77
CA ALA A 15 -8.07 12.59 3.42
C ALA A 15 -7.09 13.08 2.32
N GLY A 16 -6.00 13.78 2.70
CA GLY A 16 -4.95 14.17 1.76
C GLY A 16 -4.19 12.98 1.16
N TYR A 17 -4.24 11.80 1.78
CA TYR A 17 -3.57 10.60 1.30
C TYR A 17 -4.41 9.78 0.32
N SER A 18 -5.74 9.88 0.32
CA SER A 18 -6.61 9.01 -0.49
C SER A 18 -6.23 8.99 -1.98
N ARG A 19 -6.13 10.15 -2.63
CA ARG A 19 -5.75 10.26 -4.06
C ARG A 19 -4.30 9.85 -4.32
N LEU A 20 -3.41 10.03 -3.34
CA LEU A 20 -2.02 9.59 -3.44
C LEU A 20 -1.94 8.07 -3.50
N PHE A 21 -2.64 7.38 -2.58
CA PHE A 21 -2.66 5.92 -2.50
C PHE A 21 -3.37 5.29 -3.70
N GLU A 22 -4.45 5.87 -4.21
CA GLU A 22 -5.08 5.43 -5.47
C GLU A 22 -4.09 5.45 -6.63
N LYS A 23 -3.32 6.53 -6.76
CA LYS A 23 -2.28 6.65 -7.80
C LYS A 23 -1.13 5.68 -7.57
N PHE A 24 -0.74 5.42 -6.32
CA PHE A 24 0.25 4.39 -6.01
C PHE A 24 -0.23 3.01 -6.44
N ALA A 25 -1.47 2.65 -6.11
CA ALA A 25 -2.08 1.39 -6.55
C ALA A 25 -2.04 1.26 -8.08
N ALA A 26 -2.54 2.27 -8.81
CA ALA A 26 -2.51 2.26 -10.27
C ALA A 26 -1.08 2.16 -10.84
N LYS A 27 -0.10 2.81 -10.18
CA LYS A 27 1.30 2.75 -10.62
C LYS A 27 1.91 1.37 -10.39
N MET A 28 1.65 0.78 -9.23
CA MET A 28 2.05 -0.58 -8.86
C MET A 28 1.48 -1.58 -9.87
N GLU A 29 0.17 -1.54 -10.13
CA GLU A 29 -0.50 -2.39 -11.14
C GLU A 29 0.14 -2.23 -12.53
N SER A 30 0.48 -0.99 -12.92
CA SER A 30 1.05 -0.69 -14.23
C SER A 30 2.48 -1.24 -14.44
N ILE A 31 3.33 -1.22 -13.41
CA ILE A 31 4.75 -1.62 -13.54
C ILE A 31 5.07 -3.00 -12.98
N GLY A 32 4.16 -3.60 -12.20
CA GLY A 32 4.31 -4.95 -11.67
C GLY A 32 5.27 -5.11 -10.50
N HIS A 33 5.65 -4.02 -9.81
CA HIS A 33 6.50 -4.04 -8.61
C HIS A 33 6.34 -2.72 -7.80
N ILE A 34 6.84 -2.69 -6.56
CA ILE A 34 6.90 -1.48 -5.74
C ILE A 34 7.97 -0.55 -6.31
N GLY A 35 7.55 0.51 -7.01
CA GLY A 35 8.50 1.40 -7.68
C GLY A 35 7.86 2.47 -8.55
N GLY A 36 8.70 3.21 -9.26
CA GLY A 36 8.28 4.27 -10.16
C GLY A 36 7.89 5.56 -9.44
N SER A 37 7.36 6.50 -10.24
CA SER A 37 6.87 7.79 -9.76
C SER A 37 5.48 8.06 -10.30
N ILE A 38 4.68 8.74 -9.48
CA ILE A 38 3.36 9.26 -9.83
C ILE A 38 3.39 10.77 -9.83
N ILE A 39 2.53 11.35 -10.66
CA ILE A 39 2.30 12.79 -10.69
C ILE A 39 0.87 13.04 -10.18
N ILE A 40 0.78 13.89 -9.16
CA ILE A 40 -0.48 14.44 -8.68
C ILE A 40 -0.56 15.88 -9.19
N SER A 41 -1.51 16.14 -10.07
CA SER A 41 -1.82 17.46 -10.59
C SER A 41 -2.99 18.05 -9.82
N ASN A 42 -3.07 19.39 -9.75
CA ASN A 42 -4.10 20.11 -9.02
C ASN A 42 -4.16 19.68 -7.54
N LEU A 43 -3.06 19.94 -6.83
CA LEU A 43 -2.97 19.65 -5.39
C LEU A 43 -3.96 20.51 -4.61
N THR A 44 -4.81 19.84 -3.83
CA THR A 44 -5.63 20.47 -2.79
C THR A 44 -4.77 20.88 -1.61
N ASP A 45 -5.26 21.79 -0.76
CA ASP A 45 -4.47 22.24 0.39
C ASP A 45 -4.22 21.13 1.43
N ASN A 46 -5.15 20.17 1.57
CA ASN A 46 -4.93 18.96 2.34
C ASN A 46 -3.79 18.11 1.76
N GLU A 47 -3.77 17.90 0.44
CA GLU A 47 -2.69 17.15 -0.22
C GLU A 47 -1.34 17.87 -0.07
N LYS A 48 -1.29 19.19 -0.23
CA LYS A 48 -0.07 19.98 0.01
C LYS A 48 0.41 19.81 1.46
N ARG A 49 -0.51 19.83 2.44
CA ARG A 49 -0.19 19.64 3.86
C ARG A 49 0.43 18.27 4.10
N VAL A 50 -0.22 17.20 3.67
CA VAL A 50 0.30 15.84 3.91
C VAL A 50 1.59 15.58 3.14
N LEU A 51 1.74 16.09 1.91
CA LEU A 51 2.98 15.97 1.15
C LEU A 51 4.11 16.77 1.77
N ARG A 52 3.83 17.96 2.31
CA ARG A 52 4.81 18.77 3.05
C ARG A 52 5.25 18.04 4.31
N ASN A 53 4.31 17.54 5.11
CA ASN A 53 4.60 16.81 6.34
C ASN A 53 5.38 15.53 6.03
N TRP A 54 4.96 14.78 5.01
CA TRP A 54 5.61 13.54 4.64
C TRP A 54 6.98 13.75 4.01
N PHE A 55 7.15 14.64 3.02
CA PHE A 55 8.43 14.80 2.31
C PHE A 55 9.36 15.86 2.91
N GLY A 56 8.88 16.68 3.85
CA GLY A 56 9.64 17.80 4.40
C GLY A 56 9.96 18.87 3.34
N ARG A 57 9.11 19.00 2.31
CA ARG A 57 9.31 19.94 1.18
C ARG A 57 8.15 20.91 1.07
N ASP A 58 8.44 22.13 0.64
CA ASP A 58 7.40 23.13 0.43
C ASP A 58 6.62 22.88 -0.88
N TYR A 59 5.32 22.62 -0.74
CA TYR A 59 4.37 22.44 -1.83
C TYR A 59 3.36 23.59 -1.91
N SER A 60 3.51 24.66 -1.11
CA SER A 60 2.53 25.75 -0.98
C SER A 60 2.25 26.48 -2.29
N LYS A 61 3.30 26.71 -3.09
CA LYS A 61 3.22 27.34 -4.42
C LYS A 61 3.13 26.34 -5.58
N LYS A 62 3.12 25.03 -5.30
CA LYS A 62 3.12 24.00 -6.35
C LYS A 62 1.70 23.56 -6.66
N THR A 63 1.37 23.53 -7.95
CA THR A 63 0.11 23.00 -8.47
C THR A 63 0.19 21.49 -8.71
N SER A 64 1.39 20.93 -8.84
CA SER A 64 1.63 19.50 -8.99
C SER A 64 2.82 19.00 -8.16
N ALA A 65 2.78 17.72 -7.81
CA ALA A 65 3.86 17.02 -7.13
C ALA A 65 4.17 15.68 -7.80
N THR A 66 5.46 15.45 -8.03
CA THR A 66 5.97 14.13 -8.41
C THR A 66 6.42 13.40 -7.15
N VAL A 67 5.83 12.22 -6.93
CA VAL A 67 6.10 11.38 -5.77
C VAL A 67 6.58 10.02 -6.24
N SER A 68 7.76 9.60 -5.76
CA SER A 68 8.28 8.26 -6.02
C SER A 68 7.84 7.29 -4.94
N LEU A 69 7.38 6.11 -5.33
CA LEU A 69 6.94 5.06 -4.40
C LEU A 69 8.11 4.58 -3.54
N GLY A 70 9.28 4.29 -4.14
CA GLY A 70 10.46 3.86 -3.38
C GLY A 70 10.96 4.91 -2.38
N ARG A 71 10.82 6.20 -2.70
CA ARG A 71 11.12 7.27 -1.72
C ARG A 71 10.07 7.33 -0.60
N PHE A 72 8.82 7.05 -0.92
CA PHE A 72 7.75 6.99 0.09
C PHE A 72 7.96 5.81 1.03
N GLU A 73 8.23 4.63 0.48
CA GLU A 73 8.51 3.38 1.20
C GLU A 73 9.73 3.53 2.11
N LYS A 74 10.86 4.02 1.58
CA LYS A 74 12.05 4.28 2.41
C LYS A 74 11.73 5.23 3.58
N LYS A 75 10.91 6.25 3.32
CA LYS A 75 10.51 7.19 4.38
C LYS A 75 9.54 6.57 5.38
N LEU A 76 8.71 5.61 4.95
CA LEU A 76 7.88 4.80 5.84
C LEU A 76 8.76 4.00 6.82
N GLU A 77 9.84 3.40 6.31
CA GLU A 77 10.81 2.65 7.13
C GLU A 77 11.58 3.54 8.13
N GLU A 78 11.82 4.80 7.77
CA GLU A 78 12.45 5.79 8.65
C GLU A 78 11.51 6.33 9.76
N THR A 79 10.23 5.93 9.75
CA THR A 79 9.24 6.37 10.74
C THR A 79 8.94 5.29 11.77
N LYS A 80 7.99 5.55 12.69
CA LYS A 80 7.46 4.54 13.62
C LYS A 80 6.83 3.32 12.93
N PHE A 81 6.60 3.38 11.61
CA PHE A 81 6.07 2.31 10.78
C PHE A 81 7.19 1.44 10.15
N GLN A 82 8.37 1.41 10.76
CA GLN A 82 9.46 0.55 10.32
C GLN A 82 9.03 -0.93 10.26
N GLY A 83 9.40 -1.61 9.17
CA GLY A 83 9.07 -3.02 8.93
C GLY A 83 7.63 -3.28 8.50
N VAL A 84 6.83 -2.22 8.27
CA VAL A 84 5.49 -2.36 7.72
C VAL A 84 5.57 -2.62 6.22
N ASP A 85 4.81 -3.62 5.75
CA ASP A 85 4.67 -3.90 4.33
C ASP A 85 3.88 -2.78 3.63
N PHE A 86 4.60 -1.96 2.86
CA PHE A 86 4.03 -0.85 2.11
C PHE A 86 2.97 -1.33 1.11
N HIS A 87 3.15 -2.50 0.49
CA HIS A 87 2.16 -3.07 -0.43
C HIS A 87 0.82 -3.25 0.28
N LYS A 88 0.85 -3.92 1.44
CA LYS A 88 -0.36 -4.20 2.23
C LYS A 88 -1.03 -2.92 2.72
N VAL A 89 -0.26 -1.91 3.11
CA VAL A 89 -0.82 -0.59 3.48
C VAL A 89 -1.61 0.00 2.32
N VAL A 90 -1.05 0.01 1.11
CA VAL A 90 -1.72 0.60 -0.06
C VAL A 90 -3.03 -0.13 -0.35
N GLU A 91 -3.04 -1.47 -0.32
CA GLU A 91 -4.27 -2.25 -0.55
C GLU A 91 -5.38 -1.90 0.44
N VAL A 92 -5.04 -1.89 1.74
CA VAL A 92 -6.05 -1.66 2.79
C VAL A 92 -6.53 -0.22 2.83
N VAL A 93 -5.64 0.75 2.53
CA VAL A 93 -5.99 2.18 2.46
C VAL A 93 -6.90 2.47 1.28
N VAL A 94 -6.60 1.92 0.08
CA VAL A 94 -7.46 2.09 -1.11
C VAL A 94 -8.72 1.23 -1.02
N GLY A 95 -8.69 0.16 -0.22
CA GLY A 95 -9.81 -0.78 -0.08
C GLY A 95 -9.95 -1.75 -1.25
N ARG A 96 -8.85 -1.99 -1.99
CA ARG A 96 -8.79 -2.96 -3.09
C ARG A 96 -7.44 -3.67 -3.10
N GLU A 97 -7.44 -4.95 -3.47
CA GLU A 97 -6.20 -5.71 -3.64
C GLU A 97 -5.46 -5.26 -4.91
N ILE A 98 -4.13 -5.19 -4.83
CA ILE A 98 -3.26 -4.81 -5.95
C ILE A 98 -2.64 -6.10 -6.48
N PHE A 99 -3.00 -6.48 -7.71
CA PHE A 99 -2.47 -7.69 -8.32
C PHE A 99 -1.33 -7.35 -9.27
N TYR A 100 -0.12 -7.81 -8.95
CA TYR A 100 0.94 -7.90 -9.94
C TYR A 100 0.72 -9.14 -10.82
N LYS A 101 0.98 -9.05 -12.13
CA LYS A 101 0.92 -10.21 -13.04
C LYS A 101 1.80 -11.39 -12.59
N LYS A 102 2.85 -11.14 -11.81
CA LYS A 102 3.70 -12.20 -11.20
C LYS A 102 3.13 -12.76 -9.90
N ASP A 103 2.44 -11.93 -9.11
CA ASP A 103 1.91 -12.32 -7.80
C ASP A 103 0.68 -13.19 -7.89
N VAL A 104 -0.14 -13.07 -8.95
CA VAL A 104 -1.28 -13.98 -9.16
C VAL A 104 -0.81 -15.44 -9.13
N LYS A 105 0.35 -15.73 -9.74
CA LYS A 105 0.88 -17.09 -9.82
C LYS A 105 1.43 -17.59 -8.48
N GLN A 106 2.16 -16.74 -7.74
CA GLN A 106 2.70 -17.12 -6.42
C GLN A 106 1.62 -17.14 -5.32
N LEU A 107 0.61 -16.28 -5.41
CA LEU A 107 -0.52 -16.26 -4.49
C LEU A 107 -1.44 -17.47 -4.73
N GLU A 108 -1.63 -17.90 -5.98
CA GLU A 108 -2.30 -19.18 -6.28
C GLU A 108 -1.54 -20.38 -5.70
N GLU A 109 -0.21 -20.38 -5.79
CA GLU A 109 0.63 -21.42 -5.19
C GLU A 109 0.55 -21.39 -3.65
N ALA A 110 0.70 -20.22 -3.02
CA ALA A 110 0.60 -20.06 -1.57
C ALA A 110 -0.81 -20.35 -1.03
N LYS A 111 -1.87 -19.96 -1.75
CA LYS A 111 -3.25 -20.31 -1.42
C LYS A 111 -3.47 -21.82 -1.54
N ASN A 112 -2.95 -22.46 -2.58
CA ASN A 112 -3.03 -23.91 -2.73
C ASN A 112 -2.29 -24.65 -1.62
N ASP A 113 -1.10 -24.19 -1.22
CA ASP A 113 -0.34 -24.79 -0.13
C ASP A 113 -1.04 -24.61 1.22
N PHE A 114 -1.63 -23.43 1.46
CA PHE A 114 -2.45 -23.18 2.65
C PHE A 114 -3.74 -24.04 2.66
N PHE A 115 -4.42 -24.20 1.51
CA PHE A 115 -5.60 -25.04 1.40
C PHE A 115 -5.27 -26.53 1.56
N ARG A 116 -4.13 -26.98 1.01
CA ARG A 116 -3.60 -28.35 1.20
C ARG A 116 -3.28 -28.63 2.66
N GLN A 117 -2.68 -27.67 3.37
CA GLN A 117 -2.46 -27.79 4.81
C GLN A 117 -3.78 -27.85 5.59
N LEU A 118 -4.77 -27.01 5.26
CA LEU A 118 -6.10 -27.04 5.89
C LEU A 118 -6.82 -28.38 5.68
N VAL A 119 -6.79 -28.95 4.46
CA VAL A 119 -7.39 -30.24 4.14
C VAL A 119 -6.70 -31.39 4.88
N ASN A 120 -5.36 -31.33 5.04
CA ASN A 120 -4.62 -32.33 5.82
C ASN A 120 -4.84 -32.21 7.33
N GLN A 121 -5.11 -31.00 7.83
CA GLN A 121 -5.30 -30.75 9.26
C GLN A 121 -6.75 -30.99 9.73
N TYR A 122 -7.71 -30.97 8.81
CA TYR A 122 -9.08 -31.40 9.02
C TYR A 122 -9.49 -32.45 7.97
N PRO A 123 -8.99 -33.69 8.06
CA PRO A 123 -9.62 -34.77 7.33
C PRO A 123 -11.04 -34.89 7.89
N SER A 124 -12.04 -34.65 7.05
CA SER A 124 -13.45 -34.81 7.38
C SER A 124 -13.62 -36.08 8.19
N GLN A 125 -13.95 -35.96 9.47
CA GLN A 125 -14.33 -37.09 10.30
C GLN A 125 -15.58 -37.66 9.66
N ASN A 126 -15.35 -38.73 8.90
CA ASN A 126 -16.36 -39.54 8.30
C ASN A 126 -17.05 -40.28 9.45
N THR A 127 -18.18 -39.76 9.91
CA THR A 127 -19.07 -40.49 10.80
C THR A 127 -20.48 -40.39 10.26
N ASN A 128 -20.77 -41.38 9.40
CA ASN A 128 -21.90 -42.32 9.48
C ASN A 128 -23.27 -41.74 9.82
#